data_AF-A0A5C8NJI7-F1
#
_entry.id   AF-A0A5C8NJI7-F1
#
_cell.length_a   1.000
_cell.length_b   1.000
_cell.length_c   1.000
_cell.angle_alpha   90.00
_cell.angle_beta   90.00
_cell.angle_gamma   90.00
#
_symmetry.space_group_name_H-M   'P 1'
#
loop_
_entity.id
_entity.type
_entity.pdbx_description
1 polymer ?
#
loop_
_entity_poly.entity_id
_entity_poly.type
_entity_poly.pdbx_seq_one_letter_code
_entity_poly.pdbx_strand_id
1 'polypeptide(L)'
;MKHMRHIAKEVDDWTRVEAEFSGDYAHQLTDAIKECSTDEQLKNLIISSLLDRYMFFYVNSNRPHKITRLMLELLDEKNFHFESPSPRNNLLEQSIDHLIKGSGLLPTLWKVQQIWGGNTAKELIDYLYKQYYEEFEPNDDHISWLNKYKVLYQLEGKPWKG
;
A
#
# COMPACT_ATOMS: atom_id res chain seq x y z
N MET A 1 19.15 18.55 7.87
CA MET A 1 20.21 18.53 6.82
C MET A 1 21.43 19.46 7.08
N LYS A 2 21.72 19.89 8.32
CA LYS A 2 22.96 20.67 8.61
C LYS A 2 24.19 19.80 8.94
N HIS A 3 24.00 18.55 9.33
CA HIS A 3 24.99 17.69 9.99
C HIS A 3 26.09 17.06 9.09
N MET A 4 25.88 16.85 7.78
CA MET A 4 26.90 16.19 6.92
C MET A 4 27.25 16.96 5.63
N ARG A 5 27.06 18.29 5.61
CA ARG A 5 27.35 19.12 4.42
C ARG A 5 28.81 19.08 3.97
N HIS A 6 29.75 18.82 4.87
CA HIS A 6 31.17 18.77 4.54
C HIS A 6 31.51 17.49 3.74
N ILE A 7 30.96 16.34 4.15
CA ILE A 7 31.11 15.06 3.46
C ILE A 7 30.41 15.08 2.09
N ALA A 8 29.23 15.71 2.01
CA ALA A 8 28.48 15.81 0.76
C ALA A 8 29.19 16.63 -0.34
N LYS A 9 30.21 17.43 -0.01
CA LYS A 9 31.02 18.17 -1.00
C LYS A 9 32.13 17.33 -1.63
N GLU A 10 32.44 16.18 -1.05
CA GLU A 10 33.57 15.33 -1.45
C GLU A 10 33.13 14.13 -2.32
N VAL A 11 31.84 14.00 -2.61
CA VAL A 11 31.27 12.92 -3.43
C VAL A 11 30.83 13.45 -4.79
N ASP A 12 31.04 12.66 -5.84
CA ASP A 12 30.69 13.03 -7.22
C ASP A 12 29.17 13.07 -7.45
N ASP A 13 28.41 12.27 -6.69
CA ASP A 13 26.95 12.20 -6.77
C ASP A 13 26.34 11.77 -5.41
N TRP A 14 25.08 12.13 -5.17
CA TRP A 14 24.31 11.71 -4.00
C TRP A 14 22.89 11.32 -4.37
N THR A 15 22.40 10.25 -3.75
CA THR A 15 21.00 9.84 -3.82
C THR A 15 20.37 10.01 -2.43
N ARG A 16 19.32 10.81 -2.33
CA ARG A 16 18.50 10.91 -1.11
C ARG A 16 17.34 9.95 -1.20
N VAL A 17 17.16 9.16 -0.15
CA VAL A 17 15.97 8.35 0.07
C VAL A 17 15.13 9.02 1.15
N GLU A 18 13.84 9.15 0.90
CA GLU A 18 12.87 9.74 1.83
C GLU A 18 11.66 8.81 1.93
N ALA A 19 11.20 8.58 3.16
CA ALA A 19 10.03 7.77 3.45
C ALA A 19 8.97 8.65 4.10
N GLU A 20 7.75 8.56 3.58
CA GLU A 20 6.58 9.20 4.16
C GLU A 20 5.66 8.11 4.71
N PHE A 21 5.21 8.29 5.95
CA PHE A 21 4.24 7.42 6.59
C PHE A 21 2.95 8.21 6.79
N SER A 22 1.81 7.61 6.43
CA SER A 22 0.49 8.26 6.52
C SER A 22 -0.58 7.30 7.06
N GLY A 23 -1.74 7.85 7.43
CA GLY A 23 -2.89 7.10 7.97
C GLY A 23 -2.60 6.43 9.31
N ASP A 24 -3.26 5.30 9.56
CA ASP A 24 -3.16 4.56 10.83
C ASP A 24 -1.72 4.15 11.17
N TYR A 25 -0.90 3.86 10.16
CA TYR A 25 0.49 3.52 10.36
C TYR A 25 1.30 4.70 10.93
N ALA A 26 1.04 5.94 10.47
CA ALA A 26 1.69 7.12 11.02
C ALA A 26 1.29 7.39 12.47
N HIS A 27 0.03 7.10 12.82
CA HIS A 27 -0.45 7.21 14.19
C HIS A 27 0.24 6.20 15.12
N GLN A 28 0.30 4.92 14.72
CA GLN A 28 1.04 3.89 15.46
C GLN A 28 2.53 4.25 15.63
N LEU A 29 3.18 4.75 14.58
CA LEU A 29 4.57 5.19 14.65
C LEU A 29 4.73 6.38 15.63
N THR A 30 3.81 7.33 15.60
CA THR A 30 3.83 8.50 16.50
C THR A 30 3.72 8.07 17.95
N ASP A 31 2.84 7.12 18.26
CA ASP A 31 2.65 6.65 19.63
C ASP A 31 3.86 5.84 20.11
N ALA A 32 4.41 4.97 19.26
CA ALA A 32 5.64 4.25 19.58
C ALA A 32 6.86 5.18 19.78
N ILE A 33 6.94 6.29 19.03
CA ILE A 33 7.98 7.31 19.24
C ILE A 33 7.86 7.93 20.64
N LYS A 34 6.64 8.23 21.11
CA LYS A 34 6.42 8.81 22.43
C LYS A 34 6.77 7.85 23.58
N GLU A 35 6.66 6.55 23.33
CA GLU A 35 6.99 5.50 24.31
C GLU A 35 8.49 5.20 24.38
N CYS A 36 9.28 5.65 23.39
CA CYS A 36 10.73 5.49 23.41
C CYS A 36 11.35 6.32 24.53
N SER A 37 12.15 5.66 25.36
CA SER A 37 12.87 6.25 26.50
C SER A 37 14.37 6.38 26.27
N THR A 38 14.90 5.75 25.20
CA THR A 38 16.33 5.79 24.85
C THR A 38 16.54 6.04 23.35
N ASP A 39 17.71 6.60 23.01
CA ASP A 39 18.12 6.80 21.62
C ASP A 39 18.20 5.47 20.85
N GLU A 40 18.56 4.38 21.54
CA GLU A 40 18.61 3.04 20.96
C GLU A 40 17.21 2.53 20.57
N GLN A 41 16.20 2.72 21.44
CA GLN A 41 14.82 2.39 21.15
C GLN A 41 14.30 3.21 19.95
N LEU A 42 14.57 4.52 19.94
CA LEU A 42 14.16 5.39 18.84
C LEU A 42 14.86 5.01 17.52
N LYS A 43 16.16 4.70 17.56
CA LYS A 43 16.91 4.20 16.40
C LYS A 43 16.29 2.90 15.88
N ASN A 44 16.07 1.91 16.75
CA ASN A 44 15.50 0.62 16.36
C ASN A 44 14.08 0.79 15.80
N LEU A 45 13.28 1.70 16.36
CA LEU A 45 11.95 2.06 15.86
C LEU A 45 11.98 2.62 14.43
N ILE A 46 12.82 3.63 14.18
CA ILE A 46 12.94 4.28 12.87
C ILE A 46 13.46 3.29 11.82
N ILE A 47 14.46 2.49 12.17
CA ILE A 47 15.02 1.51 11.22
C ILE A 47 14.02 0.38 10.93
N SER A 48 13.26 -0.07 11.95
CA SER A 48 12.21 -1.07 11.76
C SER A 48 11.08 -0.55 10.87
N SER A 49 10.63 0.70 11.06
CA SER A 49 9.56 1.28 10.22
C SER A 49 9.96 1.40 8.75
N LEU A 50 11.23 1.67 8.47
CA LEU A 50 11.78 1.67 7.12
C LEU A 50 11.87 0.26 6.53
N LEU A 51 12.41 -0.71 7.29
CA LEU A 51 12.59 -2.08 6.82
C LEU A 51 11.27 -2.83 6.60
N ASP A 52 10.21 -2.49 7.33
CA ASP A 52 8.90 -3.10 7.14
C ASP A 52 8.26 -2.75 5.78
N ARG A 53 8.63 -1.61 5.18
CA ARG A 53 7.99 -1.04 3.98
C ARG A 53 8.93 -0.91 2.78
N TYR A 54 10.21 -0.64 3.02
CA TYR A 54 11.15 -0.12 2.03
C TYR A 54 12.49 -0.86 2.04
N MET A 55 12.45 -2.17 1.77
CA MET A 55 13.65 -2.95 1.50
C MET A 55 14.01 -2.91 0.00
N PHE A 56 15.27 -2.63 -0.28
CA PHE A 56 15.85 -2.66 -1.62
C PHE A 56 16.57 -3.99 -1.87
N PHE A 57 16.41 -4.54 -3.07
CA PHE A 57 17.04 -5.79 -3.50
C PHE A 57 17.70 -5.60 -4.88
N TYR A 58 18.81 -6.29 -5.12
CA TYR A 58 19.40 -6.36 -6.45
C TYR A 58 18.53 -7.23 -7.36
N VAL A 59 18.00 -6.66 -8.44
CA VAL A 59 17.05 -7.31 -9.37
C VAL A 59 17.50 -8.72 -9.79
N ASN A 60 18.77 -8.87 -10.20
CA ASN A 60 19.26 -10.13 -10.77
C ASN A 60 19.53 -11.23 -9.74
N SER A 61 19.77 -10.89 -8.47
CA SER A 61 20.16 -11.87 -7.44
C SER A 61 19.14 -12.02 -6.33
N ASN A 62 18.15 -11.13 -6.28
CA ASN A 62 17.20 -10.96 -5.19
C ASN A 62 17.87 -10.86 -3.79
N ARG A 63 19.16 -10.48 -3.75
CA ARG A 63 19.89 -10.27 -2.50
C ARG A 63 19.63 -8.86 -1.99
N PRO A 64 19.58 -8.65 -0.65
CA PRO A 64 19.42 -7.32 -0.07
C PRO A 64 20.48 -6.37 -0.63
N HIS A 65 20.04 -5.21 -1.10
CA HIS A 65 20.93 -4.12 -1.50
C HIS A 65 21.75 -3.65 -0.30
N LYS A 66 22.92 -3.04 -0.55
CA LYS A 66 23.81 -2.54 0.52
C LYS A 66 23.09 -1.66 1.55
N ILE A 67 22.16 -0.81 1.09
CA ILE A 67 21.36 0.05 1.98
C ILE A 67 20.50 -0.78 2.94
N THR A 68 19.76 -1.76 2.43
CA THR A 68 18.97 -2.70 3.25
C THR A 68 19.85 -3.46 4.23
N ARG A 69 21.01 -3.94 3.78
CA ARG A 69 21.93 -4.69 4.64
C ARG A 69 22.48 -3.83 5.78
N LEU A 70 22.88 -2.59 5.49
CA LEU A 70 23.34 -1.64 6.52
C LEU A 70 22.24 -1.31 7.54
N MET A 71 20.99 -1.16 7.08
CA MET A 71 19.85 -0.96 8.00
C MET A 71 19.62 -2.20 8.88
N LEU A 72 19.70 -3.41 8.31
CA LEU A 72 19.60 -4.65 9.08
C LEU A 72 20.74 -4.80 10.10
N GLU A 73 21.97 -4.42 9.74
CA GLU A 73 23.14 -4.43 10.63
C GLU A 73 23.03 -3.39 11.76
N LEU A 74 22.28 -2.31 11.56
CA LEU A 74 22.05 -1.26 12.56
C LEU A 74 20.98 -1.62 13.60
N LEU A 75 20.16 -2.64 13.34
CA LEU A 75 19.17 -3.13 14.29
C LEU A 75 19.83 -4.02 15.34
N ASP A 76 19.75 -3.60 16.59
CA ASP A 76 20.16 -4.45 17.72
C ASP A 76 19.08 -5.49 18.04
N GLU A 77 17.80 -5.07 17.96
CA GLU A 77 16.63 -5.93 18.18
C GLU A 77 15.48 -5.55 17.22
N LYS A 78 14.84 -6.55 16.59
CA LYS A 78 13.69 -6.33 15.70
C LYS A 78 12.36 -6.43 16.47
N ASN A 79 12.14 -5.47 17.37
CA ASN A 79 11.01 -5.53 18.31
C ASN A 79 9.77 -4.75 17.88
N PHE A 80 9.84 -4.00 16.79
CA PHE A 80 8.73 -3.19 16.32
C PHE A 80 8.09 -3.82 15.09
N HIS A 81 6.80 -4.13 15.21
CA HIS A 81 5.96 -4.60 14.11
C HIS A 81 4.75 -3.68 14.05
N PHE A 82 4.59 -3.00 12.93
CA PHE A 82 3.46 -2.10 12.71
C PHE A 82 2.44 -2.76 11.80
N GLU A 83 1.18 -2.80 12.23
CA GLU A 83 0.12 -3.34 11.39
C GLU A 83 -0.27 -2.30 10.34
N SER A 84 -0.07 -2.64 9.07
CA SER A 84 -0.74 -1.93 7.99
C SER A 84 -1.91 -2.79 7.52
N PRO A 85 -3.14 -2.28 7.55
CA PRO A 85 -4.19 -2.84 6.71
C PRO A 85 -3.65 -2.77 5.28
N SER A 86 -3.41 -3.92 4.67
CA SER A 86 -3.10 -3.93 3.25
C SER A 86 -4.41 -3.75 2.51
N PRO A 87 -4.53 -2.79 1.57
CA PRO A 87 -5.71 -2.70 0.71
C PRO A 87 -6.01 -4.02 -0.01
N ARG A 88 -4.96 -4.83 -0.22
CA ARG A 88 -5.03 -6.20 -0.74
C ARG A 88 -5.81 -7.17 0.10
N ASN A 89 -6.15 -6.83 1.35
CA ASN A 89 -6.89 -7.65 2.30
C ASN A 89 -8.25 -7.03 2.67
N ASN A 90 -8.65 -5.93 2.03
CA ASN A 90 -9.95 -5.31 2.26
C ASN A 90 -11.07 -6.33 2.06
N LEU A 91 -12.11 -6.25 2.88
CA LEU A 91 -13.33 -7.03 2.64
C LEU A 91 -13.97 -6.61 1.31
N LEU A 92 -14.77 -7.49 0.71
CA LEU A 92 -15.45 -7.24 -0.56
C LEU A 92 -16.39 -6.03 -0.45
N GLU A 93 -17.07 -5.88 0.68
CA GLU A 93 -17.94 -4.73 1.01
C GLU A 93 -17.15 -3.43 0.99
N GLN A 94 -15.97 -3.41 1.59
CA GLN A 94 -15.12 -2.22 1.64
C GLN A 94 -14.65 -1.84 0.23
N SER A 95 -14.34 -2.84 -0.60
CA SER A 95 -13.95 -2.63 -1.99
C SER A 95 -15.11 -2.09 -2.83
N ILE A 96 -16.33 -2.63 -2.64
CA ILE A 96 -17.55 -2.14 -3.28
C ILE A 96 -17.88 -0.71 -2.81
N ASP A 97 -17.77 -0.43 -1.51
CA ASP A 97 -18.04 0.89 -0.96
C ASP A 97 -17.06 1.93 -1.51
N HIS A 98 -15.79 1.56 -1.66
CA HIS A 98 -14.80 2.40 -2.33
C HIS A 98 -15.18 2.63 -3.81
N LEU A 99 -15.65 1.62 -4.55
CA LEU A 99 -16.12 1.83 -5.91
C LEU A 99 -17.31 2.80 -6.00
N ILE A 100 -18.21 2.77 -5.02
CA ILE A 100 -19.39 3.65 -4.97
C ILE A 100 -19.03 5.07 -4.56
N LYS A 101 -18.22 5.23 -3.51
CA LYS A 101 -17.99 6.52 -2.84
C LYS A 101 -16.64 7.17 -3.15
N GLY A 102 -15.60 6.38 -3.40
CA GLY A 102 -14.20 6.83 -3.39
C GLY A 102 -13.47 6.76 -4.73
N SER A 103 -13.88 5.89 -5.64
CA SER A 103 -13.16 5.65 -6.91
C SER A 103 -13.48 6.67 -8.02
N GLY A 104 -14.55 7.44 -7.85
CA GLY A 104 -15.07 8.32 -8.90
C GLY A 104 -15.90 7.61 -9.98
N LEU A 105 -16.22 6.32 -9.83
CA LEU A 105 -17.04 5.56 -10.79
C LEU A 105 -18.41 6.22 -11.01
N LEU A 106 -19.19 6.45 -9.95
CA LEU A 106 -20.54 7.03 -10.08
C LEU A 106 -20.53 8.45 -10.69
N PRO A 107 -19.66 9.39 -10.25
CA PRO A 107 -19.49 10.66 -10.95
C PRO A 107 -19.15 10.54 -12.43
N THR A 108 -18.36 9.53 -12.81
CA THR A 108 -17.99 9.28 -14.21
C THR A 108 -19.18 8.80 -15.02
N LEU A 109 -19.95 7.84 -14.50
CA LEU A 109 -21.20 7.38 -15.13
C LEU A 109 -22.18 8.54 -15.33
N TRP A 110 -22.33 9.39 -14.30
CA TRP A 110 -23.18 10.57 -14.38
C TRP A 110 -22.72 11.53 -15.47
N LYS A 111 -21.42 11.85 -15.54
CA LYS A 111 -20.86 12.74 -16.59
C LYS A 111 -21.12 12.20 -17.99
N VAL A 112 -20.88 10.92 -18.24
CA VAL A 112 -21.14 10.28 -19.54
C VAL A 112 -22.61 10.43 -19.92
N GLN A 113 -23.52 10.13 -18.98
CA GLN A 113 -24.95 10.31 -19.21
C GLN A 113 -25.33 11.77 -19.48
N GLN A 114 -24.72 12.74 -18.81
CA GLN A 114 -25.02 14.16 -19.04
C GLN A 114 -24.51 14.67 -20.39
N ILE A 115 -23.40 14.13 -20.90
CA ILE A 115 -22.83 14.57 -22.18
C ILE A 115 -23.62 13.99 -23.36
N TRP A 116 -23.91 12.68 -23.33
CA TRP A 116 -24.47 11.97 -24.49
C TRP A 116 -25.91 11.49 -24.31
N GLY A 117 -26.50 11.64 -23.12
CA GLY A 117 -27.90 11.29 -22.85
C GLY A 117 -28.19 9.79 -22.90
N GLY A 118 -29.48 9.45 -22.86
CA GLY A 118 -29.96 8.08 -23.06
C GLY A 118 -29.39 7.06 -22.06
N ASN A 119 -28.95 5.91 -22.59
CA ASN A 119 -28.43 4.77 -21.83
C ASN A 119 -26.89 4.72 -21.76
N THR A 120 -26.21 5.82 -22.05
CA THR A 120 -24.75 5.83 -22.22
C THR A 120 -23.97 5.49 -20.93
N ALA A 121 -24.53 5.77 -19.74
CA ALA A 121 -23.96 5.24 -18.49
C ALA A 121 -23.95 3.70 -18.45
N LYS A 122 -25.01 3.06 -18.96
CA LYS A 122 -25.07 1.60 -19.06
C LYS A 122 -24.11 1.08 -20.12
N GLU A 123 -24.01 1.74 -21.27
CA GLU A 123 -23.03 1.38 -22.30
C GLU A 123 -21.59 1.43 -21.75
N LEU A 124 -21.27 2.42 -20.90
CA LEU A 124 -19.98 2.47 -20.22
C LEU A 124 -19.80 1.30 -19.24
N ILE A 125 -20.83 0.93 -18.46
CA ILE A 125 -20.75 -0.25 -17.59
C ILE A 125 -20.54 -1.53 -18.40
N ASP A 126 -21.27 -1.70 -19.51
CA ASP A 126 -21.13 -2.86 -20.39
C ASP A 126 -19.73 -2.92 -21.01
N TYR A 127 -19.17 -1.76 -21.39
CA TYR A 127 -17.77 -1.66 -21.83
C TYR A 127 -16.79 -2.07 -20.73
N LEU A 128 -16.92 -1.56 -19.49
CA LEU A 128 -16.04 -1.93 -18.37
C LEU A 128 -16.15 -3.42 -18.04
N TYR A 129 -17.36 -3.99 -18.10
CA TYR A 129 -17.58 -5.42 -17.90
C TYR A 129 -16.89 -6.26 -18.99
N LYS A 130 -16.95 -5.81 -20.24
CA LYS A 130 -16.21 -6.43 -21.35
C LYS A 130 -14.70 -6.39 -21.10
N GLN A 131 -14.15 -5.26 -20.64
CA GLN A 131 -12.73 -5.16 -20.30
C GLN A 131 -12.34 -6.14 -19.17
N TYR A 132 -13.16 -6.27 -18.13
CA TYR A 132 -12.94 -7.28 -17.09
C TYR A 132 -12.96 -8.72 -17.65
N TYR A 133 -13.88 -9.03 -18.56
CA TYR A 133 -14.02 -10.40 -19.05
C TYR A 133 -12.95 -10.79 -20.10
N GLU A 134 -12.56 -9.85 -20.96
CA GLU A 134 -11.68 -10.11 -22.10
C GLU A 134 -10.21 -9.78 -21.83
N GLU A 135 -9.92 -8.78 -20.97
CA GLU A 135 -8.57 -8.21 -20.85
C GLU A 135 -7.97 -8.32 -19.43
N PHE A 136 -8.79 -8.55 -18.40
CA PHE A 136 -8.29 -8.61 -17.03
C PHE A 136 -7.70 -9.98 -16.70
N GLU A 137 -6.41 -10.00 -16.39
CA GLU A 137 -5.71 -11.17 -15.85
C GLU A 137 -5.51 -11.03 -14.33
N PRO A 138 -6.00 -12.00 -13.52
CA PRO A 138 -5.77 -11.96 -12.09
C PRO A 138 -4.30 -12.21 -11.76
N ASN A 139 -3.76 -11.48 -10.77
CA ASN A 139 -2.42 -11.67 -10.24
C ASN A 139 -2.46 -12.45 -8.92
N ASP A 140 -1.28 -12.70 -8.34
CA ASP A 140 -1.14 -13.46 -7.09
C ASP A 140 -1.89 -12.86 -5.91
N ASP A 141 -2.00 -11.52 -5.84
CA ASP A 141 -2.76 -10.85 -4.78
C ASP A 141 -4.26 -11.15 -4.90
N HIS A 142 -4.82 -11.12 -6.13
CA HIS A 142 -6.22 -11.48 -6.38
C HIS A 142 -6.51 -12.93 -5.99
N ILE A 143 -5.61 -13.85 -6.37
CA ILE A 143 -5.76 -15.29 -6.08
C ILE A 143 -5.66 -15.55 -4.57
N SER A 144 -4.68 -14.92 -3.90
CA SER A 144 -4.48 -15.04 -2.45
C SER A 144 -5.69 -14.53 -1.67
N TRP A 145 -6.20 -13.35 -2.04
CA TRP A 145 -7.41 -12.79 -1.43
C TRP A 145 -8.62 -13.72 -1.61
N LEU A 146 -8.83 -14.24 -2.82
CA LEU A 146 -9.93 -15.16 -3.10
C LEU A 146 -9.84 -16.42 -2.25
N ASN A 147 -8.66 -17.04 -2.16
CA ASN A 147 -8.46 -18.23 -1.34
C ASN A 147 -8.76 -17.98 0.15
N LYS A 148 -8.44 -16.77 0.65
CA LYS A 148 -8.68 -16.38 2.03
C LYS A 148 -10.15 -16.15 2.34
N TYR A 149 -10.90 -15.46 1.48
CA TYR A 149 -12.23 -14.96 1.81
C TYR A 149 -13.39 -15.64 1.04
N LYS A 150 -13.12 -16.49 0.04
CA LYS A 150 -14.18 -17.12 -0.76
C LYS A 150 -15.19 -17.90 0.08
N VAL A 151 -14.73 -18.69 1.04
CA VAL A 151 -15.61 -19.53 1.89
C VAL A 151 -16.53 -18.65 2.72
N LEU A 152 -16.03 -17.53 3.26
CA LEU A 152 -16.82 -16.55 3.99
C LEU A 152 -18.00 -16.05 3.15
N TYR A 153 -17.73 -15.55 1.94
CA TYR A 153 -18.77 -15.01 1.05
C TYR A 153 -19.70 -16.07 0.46
N GLN A 154 -19.27 -17.33 0.38
CA GLN A 154 -20.18 -18.41 0.02
C GLN A 154 -21.20 -18.72 1.12
N LEU A 155 -20.87 -18.44 2.38
CA LEU A 155 -21.77 -18.61 3.53
C LEU A 155 -22.65 -17.37 3.75
N GLU A 156 -22.05 -16.18 3.73
CA GLU A 156 -22.74 -14.91 3.99
C GLU A 156 -23.57 -14.42 2.80
N GLY A 157 -23.23 -14.87 1.59
CA GLY A 157 -23.92 -14.47 0.36
C GLY A 157 -23.31 -13.23 -0.28
N LYS A 158 -24.06 -12.64 -1.22
CA LYS A 158 -23.58 -11.51 -2.03
C LYS A 158 -23.80 -10.20 -1.27
N PRO A 159 -22.77 -9.41 -0.95
CA PRO A 159 -22.93 -8.22 -0.12
C PRO A 159 -23.82 -7.13 -0.72
N TRP A 160 -23.97 -7.11 -2.04
CA TRP A 160 -24.85 -6.17 -2.74
C TRP A 160 -26.31 -6.66 -2.85
N LYS A 161 -26.64 -7.83 -2.29
CA LYS A 161 -28.00 -8.38 -2.35
C LYS A 161 -28.83 -8.17 -1.10
N GLY A 162 -28.23 -7.77 0.03
CA GLY A 162 -28.92 -7.58 1.31
C GLY A 162 -29.37 -8.89 1.92
#